data_AF-A0A5C3NW55-F1
#
_entry.id   AF-A0A5C3NW55-F1
#
_cell.length_a   1.000
_cell.length_b   1.000
_cell.length_c   1.000
_cell.angle_alpha   90.00
_cell.angle_beta   90.00
_cell.angle_gamma   90.00
#
_symmetry.space_group_name_H-M   'P 1'
#
loop_
_entity.id
_entity.type
_entity.pdbx_description
1 polymer ?
#
loop_
_entity_poly.entity_id
_entity_poly.type
_entity_poly.pdbx_seq_one_letter_code
_entity_poly.pdbx_strand_id
1 'polypeptide(L)'
;PIPEGMKHPKIEVPAKYGGANSHQLFYTWLDGVLDWMRAYNICGPDADQHRLIYLRQHLKGDADDWYAQEIDHPDNLETPSFEPAVCKLHDRFVHLSMAAKATEEFA
;
A
#
# COMPACT_ATOMS: atom_id res chain seq x y z
N PRO A 1 -10.39 26.24 -12.46
CA PRO A 1 -9.27 26.51 -13.40
C PRO A 1 -8.09 27.12 -12.65
N ILE A 2 -6.87 26.63 -12.90
CA ILE A 2 -5.64 27.22 -12.33
C ILE A 2 -5.34 28.52 -13.10
N PRO A 3 -4.89 29.62 -12.43
CA PRO A 3 -4.57 30.88 -13.10
C PRO A 3 -3.51 30.72 -14.19
N GLU A 4 -3.61 31.50 -15.27
CA GLU A 4 -2.60 31.53 -16.34
C GLU A 4 -1.20 31.80 -15.77
N GLY A 5 -0.23 30.96 -16.14
CA GLY A 5 1.17 31.05 -15.71
C GLY A 5 1.51 30.30 -14.42
N MET A 6 0.54 29.78 -13.68
CA MET A 6 0.80 28.96 -12.50
C MET A 6 1.04 27.50 -12.91
N LYS A 7 2.25 26.99 -12.61
CA LYS A 7 2.58 25.57 -12.78
C LYS A 7 1.66 24.76 -11.87
N HIS A 8 1.20 23.60 -12.36
CA HIS A 8 0.53 22.64 -11.49
C HIS A 8 1.42 22.35 -10.28
N PRO A 9 0.86 22.34 -9.05
CA PRO A 9 1.61 21.94 -7.89
C PRO A 9 2.17 20.54 -8.13
N LYS A 10 3.47 20.37 -7.89
CA LYS A 10 4.08 19.05 -7.92
C LYS A 10 3.52 18.28 -6.74
N ILE A 11 2.78 17.21 -7.03
CA ILE A 11 2.29 16.31 -5.99
C ILE A 11 3.51 15.49 -5.53
N GLU A 12 3.85 15.61 -4.25
CA GLU A 12 4.98 14.88 -3.68
C GLU A 12 4.71 13.37 -3.68
N VAL A 13 5.71 12.59 -4.07
CA VAL A 13 5.61 11.14 -4.12
C VAL A 13 5.70 10.59 -2.69
N PRO A 14 4.77 9.72 -2.26
CA PRO A 14 4.76 9.21 -0.90
C PRO A 14 5.97 8.32 -0.62
N ALA A 15 6.31 8.21 0.67
CA ALA A 15 7.39 7.32 1.12
C ALA A 15 7.05 5.85 0.83
N LYS A 16 8.08 5.00 0.78
CA LYS A 16 7.91 3.55 0.64
C LYS A 16 7.72 2.86 2.00
N TYR A 17 6.79 1.93 2.08
CA TYR A 17 6.55 1.10 3.27
C TYR A 17 7.39 -0.17 3.25
N GLY A 18 8.04 -0.47 4.37
CA GLY A 18 8.97 -1.58 4.52
C GLY A 18 8.45 -2.78 5.30
N GLY A 19 7.16 -2.82 5.67
CA GLY A 19 6.63 -3.90 6.51
C GLY A 19 6.73 -3.65 8.01
N ALA A 20 6.77 -2.38 8.44
CA ALA A 20 6.84 -2.04 9.87
C ALA A 20 5.58 -2.52 10.63
N ASN A 21 5.79 -3.26 11.72
CA ASN A 21 4.75 -3.67 12.68
C ASN A 21 4.27 -2.52 13.57
N SER A 22 3.61 -1.54 12.95
CA SER A 22 3.00 -0.41 13.63
C SER A 22 1.79 0.06 12.84
N HIS A 23 0.62 0.03 13.48
CA HIS A 23 -0.62 0.52 12.92
C HIS A 23 -0.48 1.98 12.46
N GLN A 24 0.09 2.84 13.30
CA GLN A 24 0.27 4.25 12.96
C GLN A 24 1.14 4.46 11.71
N LEU A 25 2.27 3.73 11.60
CA LEU A 25 3.16 3.86 10.44
C LEU A 25 2.50 3.34 9.16
N PHE A 26 1.73 2.25 9.25
CA PHE A 26 0.99 1.71 8.13
C PHE A 26 -0.06 2.71 7.61
N TYR A 27 -0.91 3.24 8.49
CA TYR A 27 -1.96 4.17 8.07
C TYR A 27 -1.40 5.52 7.58
N THR A 28 -0.36 6.04 8.23
CA THR A 28 0.32 7.26 7.75
C THR A 28 0.86 7.09 6.33
N TRP A 29 1.45 5.94 6.04
CA TRP A 29 1.92 5.62 4.70
C TRP A 29 0.77 5.44 3.70
N LEU A 30 -0.26 4.68 4.09
CA LEU A 30 -1.39 4.37 3.23
C LEU A 30 -2.14 5.64 2.83
N ASP A 31 -2.36 6.56 3.76
CA ASP A 31 -2.99 7.86 3.49
C ASP A 31 -2.20 8.64 2.43
N GLY A 32 -0.87 8.69 2.55
CA GLY A 32 -0.01 9.33 1.56
C GLY A 32 -0.13 8.71 0.16
N VAL A 33 -0.16 7.37 0.08
CA VAL A 33 -0.34 6.65 -1.19
C VAL A 33 -1.72 6.92 -1.80
N LEU A 34 -2.78 6.87 -0.99
CA LEU A 34 -4.15 7.10 -1.46
C LEU A 34 -4.36 8.54 -1.93
N ASP A 35 -3.83 9.53 -1.21
CA ASP A 35 -3.92 10.93 -1.59
C ASP A 35 -3.14 11.22 -2.87
N TRP A 36 -1.97 10.61 -3.03
CA TRP A 36 -1.21 10.68 -4.27
C TRP A 36 -2.00 10.10 -5.45
N MET A 37 -2.58 8.90 -5.31
CA MET A 37 -3.43 8.31 -6.36
C MET A 37 -4.64 9.19 -6.69
N ARG A 38 -5.33 9.72 -5.68
CA ARG A 38 -6.48 10.63 -5.85
C ARG A 38 -6.10 11.89 -6.60
N ALA A 39 -4.94 12.48 -6.32
CA ALA A 39 -4.46 13.67 -6.98
C ALA A 39 -4.19 13.46 -8.49
N TYR A 40 -3.96 12.21 -8.90
CA TYR A 40 -3.84 11.80 -10.31
C TYR A 40 -5.12 11.15 -10.89
N ASN A 41 -6.26 11.20 -10.16
CA ASN A 41 -7.52 10.55 -10.52
C ASN A 41 -7.42 9.03 -10.74
N ILE A 42 -6.47 8.37 -10.08
CA ILE A 42 -6.31 6.91 -10.11
C ILE A 42 -7.22 6.31 -9.04
N CYS A 43 -8.53 6.33 -9.30
CA CYS A 43 -9.58 5.96 -8.36
C CYS A 43 -10.65 5.09 -9.03
N GLY A 44 -11.36 4.32 -8.21
CA GLY A 44 -12.50 3.52 -8.66
C GLY A 44 -12.12 2.20 -9.34
N PRO A 45 -13.13 1.42 -9.78
CA PRO A 45 -12.93 0.08 -10.33
C PRO A 45 -12.12 0.04 -11.62
N ASP A 46 -12.31 1.03 -12.50
CA ASP A 46 -11.61 1.08 -13.80
C ASP A 46 -10.10 1.29 -13.65
N ALA A 47 -9.67 1.88 -12.53
CA ALA A 47 -8.27 2.13 -12.22
C ALA A 47 -7.65 1.04 -11.33
N ASP A 48 -8.39 0.00 -10.95
CA ASP A 48 -7.98 -0.93 -9.88
C ASP A 48 -6.63 -1.63 -10.16
N GLN A 49 -6.43 -2.08 -11.40
CA GLN A 49 -5.17 -2.66 -11.84
C GLN A 49 -4.00 -1.66 -11.74
N HIS A 50 -4.22 -0.40 -12.11
CA HIS A 50 -3.21 0.64 -11.93
C HIS A 50 -2.92 0.88 -10.45
N ARG A 51 -3.94 0.85 -9.59
CA ARG A 51 -3.76 1.00 -8.15
C ARG A 51 -2.93 -0.13 -7.55
N LEU A 52 -3.05 -1.37 -8.03
CA LEU A 52 -2.16 -2.48 -7.64
C LEU A 52 -0.70 -2.23 -8.04
N ILE A 53 -0.47 -1.79 -9.28
CA ILE A 53 0.88 -1.45 -9.77
C ILE A 53 1.50 -0.36 -8.89
N TYR A 54 0.76 0.72 -8.62
CA TYR A 54 1.25 1.80 -7.80
C TYR A 54 1.39 1.42 -6.32
N LEU A 55 0.53 0.53 -5.79
CA LEU A 55 0.68 -0.03 -4.46
C LEU A 55 2.05 -0.67 -4.31
N ARG A 56 2.39 -1.61 -5.20
CA ARG A 56 3.69 -2.30 -5.20
C ARG A 56 4.87 -1.35 -5.34
N GLN A 57 4.78 -0.33 -6.20
CA GLN A 57 5.86 0.66 -6.37
C GLN A 57 6.19 1.42 -5.07
N HIS A 58 5.22 1.53 -4.16
CA HIS A 58 5.37 2.17 -2.86
C HIS A 58 5.67 1.19 -1.72
N LEU A 59 6.03 -0.05 -2.04
CA LEU A 59 6.61 -1.03 -1.12
C LEU A 59 8.14 -1.10 -1.28
N LYS A 60 8.81 -1.59 -0.25
CA LYS A 60 10.24 -1.94 -0.24
C LYS A 60 10.53 -3.05 0.75
N GLY A 61 11.68 -3.71 0.59
CA GLY A 61 12.16 -4.75 1.51
C GLY A 61 11.11 -5.84 1.71
N ASP A 62 10.94 -6.29 2.94
CA ASP A 62 10.05 -7.40 3.32
C ASP A 62 8.62 -7.24 2.78
N ALA A 63 8.09 -6.02 2.73
CA ALA A 63 6.75 -5.76 2.20
C ALA A 63 6.65 -6.00 0.68
N ASP A 64 7.68 -5.61 -0.09
CA ASP A 64 7.71 -5.85 -1.54
C ASP A 64 7.97 -7.33 -1.84
N ASP A 65 8.88 -7.96 -1.10
CA ASP A 65 9.18 -9.39 -1.23
C ASP A 65 7.94 -10.25 -0.96
N TRP A 66 7.24 -9.97 0.15
CA TRP A 66 5.99 -10.65 0.48
C TRP A 66 4.89 -10.38 -0.56
N TYR A 67 4.78 -9.16 -1.07
CA TYR A 67 3.77 -8.82 -2.08
C TYR A 67 4.02 -9.61 -3.38
N ALA A 68 5.28 -9.74 -3.80
CA ALA A 68 5.65 -10.53 -4.96
C ALA A 68 5.32 -12.03 -4.81
N GLN A 69 5.41 -12.54 -3.58
CA GLN A 69 5.16 -13.96 -3.27
C GLN A 69 3.68 -14.29 -3.07
N GLU A 70 2.89 -13.37 -2.55
CA GLU A 70 1.51 -13.67 -2.12
C GLU A 70 0.44 -13.00 -2.98
N ILE A 71 0.76 -11.86 -3.60
CA ILE A 71 -0.20 -11.08 -4.40
C ILE A 71 0.09 -11.23 -5.89
N ASP A 72 1.33 -10.96 -6.30
CA ASP A 72 1.76 -10.96 -7.71
C ASP A 72 2.39 -12.28 -8.17
N HIS A 73 2.22 -13.37 -7.42
CA HIS A 73 2.82 -14.65 -7.75
C HIS A 73 2.23 -15.22 -9.05
N PRO A 74 3.03 -15.71 -10.00
CA PRO A 74 2.54 -16.26 -11.26
C PRO A 74 1.53 -17.41 -11.13
N ASP A 75 1.64 -18.17 -10.04
CA ASP A 75 0.74 -19.31 -9.76
C ASP A 75 -0.59 -18.88 -9.12
N ASN A 76 -0.78 -17.59 -8.81
CA ASN A 76 -2.06 -17.10 -8.30
C ASN A 76 -3.11 -17.14 -9.42
N LEU A 77 -4.15 -17.94 -9.23
CA LEU A 77 -5.25 -18.08 -10.20
C LEU A 77 -6.02 -16.76 -10.39
N GLU A 78 -6.08 -15.93 -9.35
CA GLU A 78 -6.71 -14.62 -9.38
C GLU A 78 -5.90 -13.61 -8.58
N THR A 79 -5.53 -12.49 -9.23
CA THR A 79 -4.95 -11.35 -8.53
C THR A 79 -6.07 -10.63 -7.76
N PRO A 80 -5.91 -10.38 -6.45
CA PRO A 80 -6.90 -9.62 -5.69
C PRO A 80 -7.04 -8.20 -6.23
N SER A 81 -8.21 -7.59 -6.05
CA SER A 81 -8.36 -6.15 -6.27
C SER A 81 -7.56 -5.33 -5.25
N PHE A 82 -7.43 -4.02 -5.51
CA PHE A 82 -6.62 -3.13 -4.69
C PHE A 82 -6.95 -3.21 -3.19
N GLU A 83 -8.23 -3.12 -2.83
CA GLU A 83 -8.65 -3.12 -1.41
C GLU A 83 -8.29 -4.42 -0.69
N PRO A 84 -8.64 -5.62 -1.19
CA PRO A 84 -8.18 -6.88 -0.62
C PRO A 84 -6.65 -7.00 -0.55
N ALA A 85 -5.90 -6.48 -1.52
CA ALA A 85 -4.44 -6.48 -1.46
C ALA A 85 -3.90 -5.62 -0.29
N VAL A 86 -4.46 -4.43 -0.08
CA VAL A 86 -4.13 -3.57 1.08
C VAL A 86 -4.50 -4.24 2.40
N CYS A 87 -5.66 -4.89 2.48
CA CYS A 87 -6.09 -5.62 3.67
C CYS A 87 -5.13 -6.78 3.98
N LYS A 88 -4.75 -7.59 2.99
CA LYS A 88 -3.77 -8.67 3.20
C LYS A 88 -2.41 -8.15 3.66
N LEU A 89 -1.97 -7.00 3.13
CA LEU A 89 -0.73 -6.33 3.57
C LEU A 89 -0.83 -5.90 5.04
N HIS A 90 -1.95 -5.29 5.43
CA HIS A 90 -2.22 -4.92 6.82
C HIS A 90 -2.25 -6.14 7.74
N ASP A 91 -2.94 -7.21 7.34
CA ASP A 91 -3.01 -8.44 8.12
C ASP A 91 -1.62 -9.06 8.33
N ARG A 92 -0.80 -9.06 7.28
CA ARG A 92 0.56 -9.60 7.34
C ARG A 92 1.46 -8.82 8.30
N PHE A 93 1.53 -7.51 8.14
CA PHE A 93 2.57 -6.70 8.77
C PHE A 93 2.11 -5.94 10.02
N VAL A 94 0.80 -5.86 10.28
CA VAL A 94 0.26 -5.19 11.46
C VAL A 94 -0.43 -6.19 12.38
N HIS A 95 -1.38 -6.99 11.87
CA HIS A 95 -2.15 -7.89 12.74
C HIS A 95 -1.35 -9.12 13.20
N LEU A 96 -0.78 -9.90 12.29
CA LEU A 96 -0.06 -11.15 12.65
C LEU A 96 1.14 -10.86 13.55
N SER A 97 1.81 -9.76 13.31
CA SER A 97 2.96 -9.31 14.07
C SER A 97 2.61 -8.76 15.44
N MET A 98 1.40 -8.20 15.64
CA MET A 98 0.88 -7.87 16.98
C MET A 98 0.51 -9.13 17.77
N ALA A 99 -0.12 -10.12 17.11
CA ALA A 99 -0.48 -11.39 17.75
C ALA A 99 0.76 -12.20 18.19
N ALA A 100 1.81 -12.21 17.38
CA ALA A 100 3.08 -12.84 17.73
C ALA A 100 3.72 -12.20 18.97
N LYS A 101 3.83 -10.86 19.00
CA LYS A 101 4.37 -10.14 20.17
C LYS A 101 3.57 -10.37 21.44
N ALA A 102 2.24 -10.34 21.37
CA ALA A 102 1.40 -10.61 22.53
C ALA A 102 1.62 -12.03 23.07
N THR A 103 1.78 -13.02 22.20
CA THR A 103 2.05 -14.40 22.63
C THR A 103 3.39 -14.52 23.37
N GLU A 104 4.42 -13.78 22.93
CA GLU A 104 5.73 -13.75 23.59
C GLU A 104 5.71 -13.01 24.95
N GLU A 105 4.90 -11.96 25.11
CA GLU A 105 4.80 -11.20 26.36
C GLU A 105 3.99 -11.90 27.47
N PHE A 106 3.14 -12.87 27.12
CA PHE A 106 2.30 -13.62 28.05
C PHE A 106 2.69 -15.11 28.20
N ALA A 107 3.80 -15.54 27.61
CA ALA A 107 4.38 -16.88 27.77
C ALA A 107 5.37 -16.94 28.95
#